data_AF-A0A349W2S8-F1
#
_entry.id   AF-A0A349W2S8-F1
#
_cell.length_a   1.000
_cell.length_b   1.000
_cell.length_c   1.000
_cell.angle_alpha   90.00
_cell.angle_beta   90.00
_cell.angle_gamma   90.00
#
_symmetry.space_group_name_H-M   'P 1'
#
loop_
_entity.id
_entity.type
_entity.pdbx_description
1 polymer ?
#
loop_
_entity_poly.entity_id
_entity_poly.type
_entity_poly.pdbx_seq_one_letter_code
_entity_poly.pdbx_strand_id
1 'polypeptide(L)'
;MSLFHLSDYFLLRTPLLPAASAVDLLTITERHEIEEKLRHLFQIEQLKEALFLASPAFSAEVQKWLEYKKESSSKMIASLLKYAIRMSTRSTPFGLFAGVSFGNIAVSEKKVSLIRSNANQAVLKLDTTILTKIIEQISKDKRIYSQLYYRLNPTLYLDGKYYKYYQKVTNGKKGQHILKRIRLTPVLDRVIQYFEHNKKTSHYQSLIDLLQGLGASITHAALFVNNLISLGIISSELQPNVIGRGYLDSLITTLERVDKEGNYLNPLLTIRKWLHSSQSVIEIRTAILKLLQPLAPDLDMTNSLQGDLLIGMDENNLSDTALDHIRDQFQDLLPLCSQAKLTDFDRFRAAFSVKYEDRMVPLTTALDPDIGIGYGRQEGVYNITDEILGEVNNITPAGEKKYGDHHYQDLVIEKFVESVKNQFTEIRLTSKDLDHIAKQRKQTVNTIPSSCYAIGNLLRSSCQENLFFNLVTIGGSSSGNLISRFAHLDEKLNNKLKESADTEQQQFPNAILAEICHYPDNNAGNIIYGPALRKG
;
A
#
# COMPACT_ATOMS: atom_id res chain seq x y z
N MET A 1 -8.48 -34.32 6.19
CA MET A 1 -8.46 -33.31 5.11
C MET A 1 -7.56 -32.18 5.56
N SER A 2 -6.66 -31.70 4.69
CA SER A 2 -5.87 -30.52 5.02
C SER A 2 -6.78 -29.29 5.06
N LEU A 3 -6.55 -28.39 6.02
CA LEU A 3 -7.28 -27.12 6.14
C LEU A 3 -6.69 -26.02 5.26
N PHE A 4 -5.42 -26.16 4.88
CA PHE A 4 -4.73 -25.23 4.01
C PHE A 4 -4.62 -25.81 2.60
N HIS A 5 -4.86 -24.97 1.60
CA HIS A 5 -4.50 -25.25 0.22
C HIS A 5 -3.50 -24.19 -0.21
N LEU A 6 -2.33 -24.63 -0.69
CA LEU A 6 -1.32 -23.71 -1.22
C LEU A 6 -1.64 -23.37 -2.67
N SER A 7 -1.45 -22.11 -3.03
CA SER A 7 -1.49 -21.68 -4.42
C SER A 7 -0.35 -22.32 -5.23
N ASP A 8 -0.54 -22.42 -6.53
CA ASP A 8 0.42 -22.98 -7.49
C ASP A 8 1.53 -21.98 -7.89
N TYR A 9 1.70 -20.89 -7.13
CA TYR A 9 2.68 -19.85 -7.38
C TYR A 9 3.19 -19.21 -6.09
N PHE A 10 4.33 -18.54 -6.20
CA PHE A 10 4.91 -17.70 -5.15
C PHE A 10 5.55 -16.45 -5.72
N LEU A 11 5.83 -15.47 -4.87
CA LEU A 11 6.61 -14.29 -5.24
C LEU A 11 7.98 -14.33 -4.55
N LEU A 12 9.04 -14.54 -5.32
CA LEU A 12 10.40 -14.44 -4.83
C LEU A 12 10.74 -12.97 -4.60
N ARG A 13 11.28 -12.65 -3.41
CA ARG A 13 11.87 -11.34 -3.12
C ARG A 13 13.35 -11.53 -2.88
N THR A 14 14.20 -10.76 -3.57
CA THR A 14 15.63 -11.03 -3.52
C THR A 14 16.47 -9.73 -3.68
N PRO A 15 17.57 -9.58 -2.91
CA PRO A 15 18.43 -8.39 -2.99
C PRO A 15 19.12 -8.29 -4.36
N LEU A 16 19.52 -7.10 -4.80
CA LEU A 16 20.15 -6.91 -6.10
C LEU A 16 21.48 -7.70 -6.21
N LEU A 17 22.31 -7.63 -5.17
CA LEU A 17 23.61 -8.27 -5.06
C LEU A 17 23.53 -9.60 -4.30
N PRO A 18 24.48 -10.53 -4.50
CA PRO A 18 24.59 -11.73 -3.71
C PRO A 18 25.05 -11.41 -2.27
N ALA A 19 24.64 -12.23 -1.30
CA ALA A 19 25.03 -12.05 0.10
C ALA A 19 26.56 -12.10 0.31
N ALA A 20 27.28 -12.84 -0.55
CA ALA A 20 28.74 -12.89 -0.57
C ALA A 20 29.38 -11.49 -0.68
N SER A 21 28.75 -10.56 -1.42
CA SER A 21 29.26 -9.18 -1.52
C SER A 21 29.27 -8.45 -0.17
N ALA A 22 28.31 -8.71 0.71
CA ALA A 22 28.34 -8.16 2.07
C ALA A 22 29.38 -8.83 2.95
N VAL A 23 29.56 -10.15 2.82
CA VAL A 23 30.59 -10.89 3.57
C VAL A 23 31.98 -10.34 3.21
N ASP A 24 32.27 -10.24 1.91
CA ASP A 24 33.54 -9.69 1.41
C ASP A 24 33.82 -8.28 1.93
N LEU A 25 32.81 -7.42 1.99
CA LEU A 25 32.94 -6.04 2.50
C LEU A 25 33.17 -6.00 4.02
N LEU A 26 32.52 -6.89 4.78
CA LEU A 26 32.58 -6.92 6.24
C LEU A 26 33.84 -7.58 6.79
N THR A 27 34.54 -8.40 5.99
CA THR A 27 35.82 -9.00 6.37
C THR A 27 37.01 -8.05 6.27
N ILE A 28 36.87 -6.93 5.56
CA ILE A 28 37.95 -5.97 5.37
C ILE A 28 38.08 -5.11 6.64
N THR A 29 39.29 -5.06 7.20
CA THR A 29 39.61 -4.23 8.39
C THR A 29 40.19 -2.87 8.01
N GLU A 30 40.91 -2.82 6.90
CA GLU A 30 41.63 -1.62 6.46
C GLU A 30 40.72 -0.65 5.70
N ARG A 31 40.68 0.62 6.15
CA ARG A 31 39.79 1.63 5.55
C ARG A 31 40.03 1.83 4.05
N HIS A 32 41.29 1.87 3.63
CA HIS A 32 41.66 2.15 2.24
C HIS A 32 41.18 1.03 1.30
N GLU A 33 41.21 -0.23 1.75
CA GLU A 33 40.70 -1.37 0.99
C GLU A 33 39.17 -1.34 0.87
N ILE A 34 38.45 -0.99 1.94
CA ILE A 34 36.99 -0.80 1.89
C ILE A 34 36.64 0.30 0.89
N GLU A 35 37.38 1.41 0.93
CA GLU A 35 37.15 2.54 0.04
C GLU A 35 37.33 2.16 -1.44
N GLU A 36 38.41 1.47 -1.79
CA GLU A 36 38.65 0.99 -3.15
C GLU A 36 37.59 -0.02 -3.59
N LYS A 37 37.20 -0.96 -2.71
CA LYS A 37 36.15 -1.94 -3.03
C LYS A 37 34.80 -1.28 -3.29
N LEU A 38 34.42 -0.30 -2.47
CA LEU A 38 33.21 0.49 -2.68
C LEU A 38 33.30 1.33 -3.95
N ARG A 39 34.47 1.88 -4.27
CA ARG A 39 34.71 2.63 -5.50
C ARG A 39 34.45 1.73 -6.72
N HIS A 40 34.98 0.51 -6.73
CA HIS A 40 34.70 -0.46 -7.79
C HIS A 40 33.23 -0.85 -7.87
N LEU A 41 32.58 -1.10 -6.72
CA LEU A 41 31.19 -1.52 -6.68
C LEU A 41 30.26 -0.46 -7.28
N PHE A 42 30.42 0.81 -6.87
CA PHE A 42 29.58 1.92 -7.34
C PHE A 42 30.01 2.49 -8.70
N GLN A 43 30.97 1.88 -9.41
CA GLN A 43 31.17 2.12 -10.85
C GLN A 43 30.12 1.40 -11.72
N ILE A 44 29.50 0.34 -11.19
CA ILE A 44 28.44 -0.40 -11.88
C ILE A 44 27.19 0.49 -12.00
N GLU A 45 26.70 0.67 -13.23
CA GLU A 45 25.64 1.63 -13.52
C GLU A 45 24.35 1.35 -12.75
N GLN A 46 23.93 0.08 -12.70
CA GLN A 46 22.73 -0.34 -11.96
C GLN A 46 22.78 0.05 -10.48
N LEU A 47 23.97 0.05 -9.85
CA LEU A 47 24.16 0.41 -8.45
C LEU A 47 24.13 1.93 -8.25
N LYS A 48 24.65 2.71 -9.22
CA LYS A 48 24.53 4.17 -9.22
C LYS A 48 23.08 4.59 -9.34
N GLU A 49 22.33 3.99 -10.26
CA GLU A 49 20.91 4.27 -10.46
C GLU A 49 20.09 3.92 -9.23
N ALA A 50 20.36 2.77 -8.61
CA ALA A 50 19.70 2.36 -7.37
C ALA A 50 19.96 3.36 -6.24
N LEU A 51 21.21 3.82 -6.10
CA LEU A 51 21.58 4.83 -5.10
C LEU A 51 20.93 6.19 -5.39
N PHE A 52 20.93 6.61 -6.66
CA PHE A 52 20.32 7.86 -7.10
C PHE A 52 18.84 7.90 -6.78
N LEU A 53 18.10 6.84 -7.11
CA LEU A 53 16.67 6.75 -6.84
C LEU A 53 16.36 6.79 -5.33
N ALA A 54 17.21 6.19 -4.50
CA ALA A 54 17.02 6.18 -3.06
C ALA A 54 17.46 7.48 -2.37
N SER A 55 18.51 8.12 -2.87
CA SER A 55 19.11 9.31 -2.27
C SER A 55 19.84 10.18 -3.31
N PRO A 56 19.12 11.04 -4.05
CA PRO A 56 19.69 11.83 -5.16
C PRO A 56 20.85 12.74 -4.73
N ALA A 57 20.70 13.43 -3.58
CA ALA A 57 21.74 14.33 -3.07
C ALA A 57 23.02 13.58 -2.72
N PHE A 58 22.90 12.42 -2.05
CA PHE A 58 24.05 11.59 -1.70
C PHE A 58 24.68 10.95 -2.95
N SER A 59 23.87 10.51 -3.92
CA SER A 59 24.37 10.01 -5.20
C SER A 59 25.22 11.05 -5.94
N ALA A 60 24.81 12.32 -5.95
CA ALA A 60 25.60 13.40 -6.54
C ALA A 60 26.95 13.63 -5.83
N GLU A 61 27.01 13.47 -4.51
CA GLU A 61 28.27 13.50 -3.75
C GLU A 61 29.18 12.32 -4.09
N VAL A 62 28.60 11.12 -4.21
CA VAL A 62 29.31 9.88 -4.56
C VAL A 62 29.85 9.97 -5.99
N GLN A 63 29.09 10.49 -6.94
CA GLN A 63 29.56 10.71 -8.31
C GLN A 63 30.81 11.60 -8.36
N LYS A 64 30.81 12.72 -7.61
CA LYS A 64 31.99 13.59 -7.49
C LYS A 64 33.18 12.85 -6.88
N TRP A 65 32.95 11.99 -5.88
CA TRP A 65 34.01 11.18 -5.28
C TRP A 65 34.56 10.13 -6.26
N LEU A 66 33.71 9.52 -7.08
CA LEU A 66 34.10 8.57 -8.13
C LEU A 66 34.94 9.23 -9.23
N GLU A 67 34.53 10.41 -9.72
CA GLU A 67 35.17 11.13 -10.83
C GLU A 67 36.46 11.84 -10.42
N TYR A 68 36.45 12.59 -9.32
CA TYR A 68 37.55 13.51 -8.96
C TYR A 68 38.56 12.93 -7.97
N LYS A 69 38.40 11.67 -7.54
CA LYS A 69 39.19 11.05 -6.46
C LYS A 69 39.37 11.95 -5.24
N LYS A 70 38.37 12.77 -4.93
CA LYS A 70 38.36 13.65 -3.76
C LYS A 70 38.46 12.81 -2.49
N GLU A 71 39.08 13.32 -1.43
CA GLU A 71 39.11 12.62 -0.15
C GLU A 71 37.69 12.25 0.31
N SER A 72 37.50 10.96 0.64
CA SER A 72 36.27 10.48 1.24
C SER A 72 36.18 10.92 2.70
N SER A 73 34.98 11.26 3.15
CA SER A 73 34.71 11.36 4.59
C SER A 73 34.36 9.98 5.14
N SER A 74 34.71 9.70 6.40
CA SER A 74 34.31 8.45 7.07
C SER A 74 32.79 8.24 7.06
N LYS A 75 32.02 9.34 7.10
CA LYS A 75 30.55 9.32 7.01
C LYS A 75 30.05 8.85 5.64
N MET A 76 30.70 9.26 4.54
CA MET A 76 30.37 8.82 3.19
C MET A 76 30.64 7.32 3.04
N ILE A 77 31.81 6.84 3.44
CA ILE A 77 32.19 5.43 3.38
C ILE A 77 31.22 4.57 4.20
N ALA A 78 30.92 4.97 5.44
CA ALA A 78 29.95 4.26 6.28
C ALA A 78 28.54 4.23 5.65
N SER A 79 28.14 5.28 4.94
CA SER A 79 26.84 5.33 4.26
C SER A 79 26.81 4.44 3.01
N LEU A 80 27.85 4.46 2.19
CA LEU A 80 28.01 3.56 1.04
C LEU A 80 28.04 2.09 1.47
N LEU A 81 28.76 1.78 2.55
CA LEU A 81 28.80 0.43 3.11
C LEU A 81 27.40 -0.04 3.54
N LYS A 82 26.62 0.81 4.23
CA LYS A 82 25.23 0.49 4.59
C LYS A 82 24.36 0.21 3.36
N TYR A 83 24.52 0.98 2.28
CA TYR A 83 23.80 0.74 1.03
C TYR A 83 24.23 -0.56 0.36
N ALA A 84 25.53 -0.85 0.27
CA ALA A 84 26.05 -2.09 -0.29
C ALA A 84 25.57 -3.33 0.50
N ILE A 85 25.63 -3.28 1.83
CA ILE A 85 25.11 -4.35 2.70
C ILE A 85 23.60 -4.54 2.48
N ARG A 86 22.83 -3.45 2.42
CA ARG A 86 21.39 -3.52 2.16
C ARG A 86 21.10 -4.18 0.81
N MET A 87 21.82 -3.80 -0.23
CA MET A 87 21.69 -4.36 -1.59
C MET A 87 22.12 -5.81 -1.69
N SER A 88 22.79 -6.37 -0.68
CA SER A 88 23.30 -7.74 -0.66
C SER A 88 22.52 -8.68 0.26
N THR A 89 21.90 -8.15 1.32
CA THR A 89 21.32 -8.98 2.40
C THR A 89 19.82 -8.77 2.61
N ARG A 90 19.26 -7.63 2.20
CA ARG A 90 17.86 -7.30 2.49
C ARG A 90 16.98 -7.51 1.26
N SER A 91 16.16 -8.56 1.30
CA SER A 91 15.21 -8.91 0.23
C SER A 91 13.96 -8.01 0.15
N THR A 92 13.74 -7.09 1.10
CA THR A 92 12.56 -6.19 1.08
C THR A 92 12.64 -5.23 -0.12
N PRO A 93 11.72 -5.31 -1.11
CA PRO A 93 11.75 -4.45 -2.29
C PRO A 93 11.70 -2.96 -1.92
N PHE A 94 12.68 -2.20 -2.41
CA PHE A 94 12.80 -0.76 -2.18
C PHE A 94 13.67 -0.14 -3.26
N GLY A 95 13.07 0.71 -4.11
CA GLY A 95 13.76 1.24 -5.28
C GLY A 95 14.32 0.09 -6.13
N LEU A 96 15.60 0.21 -6.47
CA LEU A 96 16.32 -0.82 -7.22
C LEU A 96 17.29 -1.65 -6.37
N PHE A 97 17.19 -1.60 -5.03
CA PHE A 97 18.08 -2.36 -4.13
C PHE A 97 17.71 -3.83 -3.98
N ALA A 98 16.44 -4.16 -4.18
CA ALA A 98 15.90 -5.50 -4.13
C ALA A 98 14.67 -5.52 -5.02
N GLY A 99 14.45 -6.66 -5.66
CA GLY A 99 13.35 -6.83 -6.59
C GLY A 99 12.53 -8.07 -6.31
N VAL A 100 11.58 -8.30 -7.20
CA VAL A 100 10.67 -9.44 -7.13
C VAL A 100 10.73 -10.27 -8.40
N SER A 101 10.35 -11.53 -8.31
CA SER A 101 10.18 -12.39 -9.49
C SER A 101 9.07 -13.40 -9.24
N PHE A 102 8.22 -13.61 -10.24
CA PHE A 102 7.16 -14.61 -10.19
C PHE A 102 7.76 -16.02 -10.27
N GLY A 103 7.36 -16.91 -9.36
CA GLY A 103 7.83 -18.29 -9.30
C GLY A 103 6.68 -19.30 -9.40
N ASN A 104 6.99 -20.45 -10.00
CA ASN A 104 6.02 -21.53 -10.20
C ASN A 104 6.27 -22.69 -9.23
N ILE A 105 5.21 -23.47 -8.98
CA ILE A 105 5.34 -24.75 -8.31
C ILE A 105 5.45 -25.85 -9.36
N ALA A 106 6.56 -26.59 -9.33
CA ALA A 106 6.84 -27.67 -10.25
C ALA A 106 6.46 -29.02 -9.63
N VAL A 107 5.92 -29.91 -10.46
CA VAL A 107 5.58 -31.29 -10.08
C VAL A 107 6.86 -32.06 -9.68
N SER A 108 6.73 -32.85 -8.61
CA SER A 108 7.67 -33.68 -7.84
C SER A 108 8.97 -34.20 -8.47
N GLU A 109 9.12 -34.25 -9.78
CA GLU A 109 10.33 -34.76 -10.45
C GLU A 109 11.42 -33.68 -10.65
N LYS A 110 11.09 -32.39 -10.47
CA LYS A 110 12.07 -31.29 -10.56
C LYS A 110 12.58 -30.88 -9.18
N LYS A 111 13.91 -30.86 -9.00
CA LYS A 111 14.55 -30.26 -7.81
C LYS A 111 14.24 -28.76 -7.74
N VAL A 112 14.18 -28.20 -6.53
CA VAL A 112 14.09 -26.75 -6.31
C VAL A 112 15.20 -26.05 -7.08
N SER A 113 14.83 -25.06 -7.90
CA SER A 113 15.77 -24.34 -8.76
C SER A 113 15.46 -22.85 -8.82
N LEU A 114 16.43 -22.06 -8.38
CA LEU A 114 16.37 -20.59 -8.29
C LEU A 114 17.63 -20.03 -8.95
N ILE A 115 17.60 -19.89 -10.27
CA ILE A 115 18.73 -19.43 -11.09
C ILE A 115 18.42 -18.04 -11.61
N ARG A 116 19.22 -17.06 -11.19
CA ARG A 116 19.10 -15.69 -11.70
C ARG A 116 19.68 -15.59 -13.09
N SER A 117 18.97 -14.88 -13.94
CA SER A 117 19.54 -14.28 -15.14
C SER A 117 20.20 -12.94 -14.78
N ASN A 118 21.04 -12.42 -15.67
CA ASN A 118 21.52 -11.03 -15.56
C ASN A 118 20.58 -10.00 -16.22
N ALA A 119 19.33 -10.39 -16.54
CA ALA A 119 18.35 -9.56 -17.24
C ALA A 119 17.34 -8.90 -16.28
N ASN A 120 17.84 -8.12 -15.33
CA ASN A 120 16.99 -7.34 -14.43
C ASN A 120 16.33 -6.18 -15.15
N GLN A 121 15.06 -5.89 -14.85
CA GLN A 121 14.31 -4.79 -15.44
C GLN A 121 13.84 -3.81 -14.36
N ALA A 122 14.28 -2.56 -14.46
CA ALA A 122 13.74 -1.47 -13.65
C ALA A 122 12.46 -0.94 -14.30
N VAL A 123 11.39 -0.84 -13.51
CA VAL A 123 10.12 -0.22 -13.94
C VAL A 123 9.93 1.06 -13.15
N LEU A 124 9.98 2.19 -13.85
CA LEU A 124 9.90 3.52 -13.24
C LEU A 124 8.47 4.05 -13.21
N LYS A 125 8.16 4.82 -12.17
CA LYS A 125 6.88 5.54 -12.00
C LYS A 125 7.15 6.96 -11.55
N LEU A 126 6.24 7.87 -11.90
CA LEU A 126 6.25 9.20 -11.30
C LEU A 126 5.78 9.11 -9.85
N ASP A 127 6.45 9.83 -8.95
CA ASP A 127 6.04 9.86 -7.55
C ASP A 127 4.63 10.45 -7.41
N THR A 128 3.82 9.83 -6.57
CA THR A 128 2.41 10.17 -6.44
C THR A 128 2.20 11.59 -5.88
N THR A 129 3.16 12.12 -5.12
CA THR A 129 3.16 13.51 -4.64
C THR A 129 3.30 14.49 -5.79
N ILE A 130 4.16 14.18 -6.77
CA ILE A 130 4.33 14.99 -7.98
C ILE A 130 3.05 14.95 -8.82
N LEU A 131 2.48 13.76 -9.05
CA LEU A 131 1.22 13.61 -9.79
C LEU A 131 0.08 14.41 -9.15
N THR A 132 -0.06 14.35 -7.82
CA THR A 132 -1.10 15.09 -7.09
C THR A 132 -0.96 16.60 -7.27
N LYS A 133 0.26 17.13 -7.16
CA LYS A 133 0.53 18.56 -7.36
C LYS A 133 0.32 19.01 -8.80
N ILE A 134 0.64 18.18 -9.79
CA ILE A 134 0.31 18.46 -11.20
C ILE A 134 -1.21 18.59 -11.36
N ILE A 135 -1.97 17.66 -10.78
CA ILE A 135 -3.43 17.67 -10.84
C ILE A 135 -4.04 18.87 -10.11
N GLU A 136 -3.44 19.32 -9.00
CA GLU A 136 -3.84 20.57 -8.35
C GLU A 136 -3.71 21.79 -9.27
N GLN A 137 -2.70 21.84 -10.14
CA GLN A 137 -2.56 22.91 -11.12
C GLN A 137 -3.54 22.76 -12.28
N ILE A 138 -3.67 21.56 -12.84
CA ILE A 138 -4.62 21.26 -13.93
C ILE A 138 -6.05 21.59 -13.48
N SER A 139 -6.40 21.28 -12.23
CA SER A 139 -7.75 21.52 -11.69
C SER A 139 -8.13 22.99 -11.57
N LYS A 140 -7.16 23.92 -11.66
CA LYS A 140 -7.40 25.37 -11.67
C LYS A 140 -7.66 25.92 -13.08
N ASP A 141 -7.29 25.18 -14.12
CA ASP A 141 -7.49 25.63 -15.50
C ASP A 141 -8.97 25.51 -15.89
N LYS A 142 -9.60 26.66 -16.15
CA LYS A 142 -10.99 26.75 -16.60
C LYS A 142 -11.28 25.98 -17.88
N ARG A 143 -10.32 25.90 -18.78
CA ARG A 143 -10.46 25.12 -20.03
C ARG A 143 -10.61 23.64 -19.75
N ILE A 144 -10.02 23.17 -18.65
CA ILE A 144 -10.06 21.76 -18.26
C ILE A 144 -11.26 21.49 -17.35
N TYR A 145 -11.39 22.19 -16.22
CA TYR A 145 -12.38 21.81 -15.20
C TYR A 145 -13.83 21.92 -15.71
N SER A 146 -14.10 22.82 -16.67
CA SER A 146 -15.43 22.97 -17.27
C SER A 146 -15.85 21.83 -18.19
N GLN A 147 -14.92 20.94 -18.55
CA GLN A 147 -15.14 19.76 -19.37
C GLN A 147 -15.09 18.44 -18.57
N LEU A 148 -14.94 18.52 -17.24
CA LEU A 148 -14.83 17.34 -16.40
C LEU A 148 -16.20 16.82 -15.96
N TYR A 149 -16.21 15.53 -15.65
CA TYR A 149 -17.22 14.89 -14.83
C TYR A 149 -16.84 15.02 -13.35
N TYR A 150 -17.87 15.23 -12.55
CA TYR A 150 -17.80 15.32 -11.11
C TYR A 150 -18.61 14.20 -10.50
N ARG A 151 -18.17 13.73 -9.34
CA ARG A 151 -18.86 12.72 -8.54
C ARG A 151 -19.27 13.31 -7.20
N LEU A 152 -20.42 12.88 -6.70
CA LEU A 152 -20.87 13.21 -5.36
C LEU A 152 -19.96 12.55 -4.32
N ASN A 153 -19.64 13.25 -3.22
CA ASN A 153 -18.88 12.68 -2.13
C ASN A 153 -19.59 11.42 -1.59
N PRO A 154 -18.93 10.25 -1.59
CA PRO A 154 -19.58 8.98 -1.22
C PRO A 154 -19.99 8.91 0.25
N THR A 155 -19.49 9.83 1.08
CA THR A 155 -19.83 9.94 2.50
C THR A 155 -20.95 10.94 2.79
N LEU A 156 -21.50 11.59 1.77
CA LEU A 156 -22.59 12.56 1.92
C LEU A 156 -23.91 11.86 2.26
N TYR A 157 -24.59 12.34 3.29
CA TYR A 157 -25.94 11.89 3.64
C TYR A 157 -26.75 13.03 4.30
N LEU A 158 -28.08 12.88 4.30
CA LEU A 158 -29.00 13.86 4.86
C LEU A 158 -29.30 13.55 6.34
N ASP A 159 -29.20 14.58 7.18
CA ASP A 159 -29.53 14.56 8.60
C ASP A 159 -30.41 15.78 8.96
N GLY A 160 -31.72 15.56 9.05
CA GLY A 160 -32.70 16.60 9.33
C GLY A 160 -32.65 17.76 8.32
N LYS A 161 -32.10 18.91 8.75
CA LYS A 161 -31.96 20.12 7.92
C LYS A 161 -30.54 20.33 7.38
N TYR A 162 -29.68 19.31 7.46
CA TYR A 162 -28.27 19.42 7.09
C TYR A 162 -27.82 18.23 6.26
N TYR A 163 -26.97 18.48 5.28
CA TYR A 163 -26.15 17.44 4.67
C TYR A 163 -24.86 17.30 5.47
N LYS A 164 -24.51 16.08 5.87
CA LYS A 164 -23.27 15.73 6.56
C LYS A 164 -22.37 14.93 5.64
N TYR A 165 -21.05 15.14 5.73
CA TYR A 165 -20.05 14.42 4.93
C TYR A 165 -18.65 14.54 5.54
N TYR A 166 -17.77 13.61 5.22
CA TYR A 166 -16.36 13.72 5.59
C TYR A 166 -15.60 14.51 4.53
N GLN A 167 -14.95 15.59 4.98
CA GLN A 167 -14.05 16.40 4.16
C GLN A 167 -12.61 16.10 4.57
N LYS A 168 -11.75 15.87 3.59
CA LYS A 168 -10.31 15.86 3.79
C LYS A 168 -9.81 17.30 3.94
N VAL A 169 -9.22 17.63 5.07
CA VAL A 169 -8.63 18.94 5.36
C VAL A 169 -7.13 18.78 5.55
N THR A 170 -6.34 19.55 4.80
CA THR A 170 -4.87 19.50 4.85
C THR A 170 -4.35 20.70 5.63
N ASN A 171 -4.04 20.52 6.93
CA ASN A 171 -3.32 21.51 7.73
C ASN A 171 -1.84 21.09 7.83
N GLY A 172 -1.03 21.42 6.82
CA GLY A 172 0.40 21.09 6.80
C GLY A 172 0.68 19.63 6.39
N LYS A 173 1.50 18.90 7.17
CA LYS A 173 2.04 17.57 6.80
C LYS A 173 1.10 16.38 7.02
N LYS A 174 -0.03 16.53 7.71
CA LYS A 174 -1.01 15.46 7.91
C LYS A 174 -2.38 15.96 7.47
N GLY A 175 -3.01 15.25 6.54
CA GLY A 175 -4.44 15.41 6.31
C GLY A 175 -5.23 14.83 7.49
N GLN A 176 -6.38 15.41 7.74
CA GLN A 176 -7.37 14.88 8.67
C GLN A 176 -8.72 14.82 7.96
N HIS A 177 -9.46 13.75 8.19
CA HIS A 177 -10.85 13.65 7.74
C HIS A 177 -11.75 14.21 8.83
N ILE A 178 -12.40 15.33 8.54
CA ILE A 178 -13.27 16.04 9.49
C ILE A 178 -14.71 15.91 9.01
N LEU A 179 -15.62 15.59 9.93
CA LEU A 179 -17.04 15.60 9.64
C LEU A 179 -17.53 17.04 9.50
N LYS A 180 -18.06 17.39 8.32
CA LYS A 180 -18.63 18.70 8.01
C LYS A 180 -20.14 18.57 7.85
N ARG A 181 -20.84 19.68 8.12
CA ARG A 181 -22.27 19.83 7.87
C ARG A 181 -22.55 21.10 7.11
N ILE A 182 -23.48 21.03 6.15
CA ILE A 182 -23.98 22.18 5.40
C ILE A 182 -25.50 22.19 5.44
N ARG A 183 -26.11 23.37 5.60
CA ARG A 183 -27.56 23.50 5.67
C ARG A 183 -28.19 23.07 4.35
N LEU A 184 -29.24 22.25 4.43
CA LEU A 184 -30.10 21.92 3.30
C LEU A 184 -30.75 23.20 2.79
N THR A 185 -30.59 23.45 1.49
CA THR A 185 -31.29 24.50 0.75
C THR A 185 -31.99 23.89 -0.45
N PRO A 186 -33.09 24.46 -0.95
CA PRO A 186 -33.80 23.90 -2.11
C PRO A 186 -32.90 23.72 -3.33
N VAL A 187 -31.95 24.64 -3.56
CA VAL A 187 -31.00 24.57 -4.69
C VAL A 187 -30.00 23.42 -4.49
N LEU A 188 -29.39 23.31 -3.30
CA LEU A 188 -28.46 22.22 -3.00
C LEU A 188 -29.13 20.85 -3.10
N ASP A 189 -30.35 20.74 -2.58
CA ASP A 189 -31.14 19.51 -2.61
C ASP A 189 -31.44 19.07 -4.04
N ARG A 190 -31.82 20.00 -4.92
CA ARG A 190 -32.01 19.73 -6.36
C ARG A 190 -30.73 19.25 -7.04
N VAL A 191 -29.58 19.83 -6.72
CA VAL A 191 -28.29 19.39 -7.27
C VAL A 191 -27.95 17.97 -6.79
N ILE A 192 -28.14 17.67 -5.50
CA ILE A 192 -27.87 16.33 -4.96
C ILE A 192 -28.81 15.29 -5.57
N GLN A 193 -30.11 15.58 -5.65
CA GLN A 193 -31.07 14.72 -6.34
C GLN A 193 -30.67 14.49 -7.80
N TYR A 194 -30.19 15.52 -8.49
CA TYR A 194 -29.69 15.37 -9.86
C TYR A 194 -28.52 14.40 -9.93
N PHE A 195 -27.56 14.45 -9.01
CA PHE A 195 -26.50 13.45 -8.92
C PHE A 195 -27.04 12.04 -8.67
N GLU A 196 -27.97 11.86 -7.73
CA GLU A 196 -28.55 10.54 -7.42
C GLU A 196 -29.25 9.91 -8.64
N HIS A 197 -29.95 10.69 -9.46
CA HIS A 197 -30.55 10.20 -10.72
C HIS A 197 -29.51 9.86 -11.80
N ASN A 198 -28.32 10.44 -11.75
CA ASN A 198 -27.25 10.27 -12.74
C ASN A 198 -26.11 9.38 -12.22
N LYS A 199 -26.43 8.34 -11.43
CA LYS A 199 -25.44 7.40 -10.88
C LYS A 199 -24.30 8.10 -10.12
N LYS A 200 -24.66 9.16 -9.38
CA LYS A 200 -23.75 10.01 -8.59
C LYS A 200 -22.65 10.69 -9.41
N THR A 201 -22.84 10.85 -10.72
CA THR A 201 -21.86 11.48 -11.62
C THR A 201 -22.55 12.49 -12.55
N SER A 202 -21.93 13.64 -12.80
CA SER A 202 -22.46 14.64 -13.74
C SER A 202 -21.35 15.44 -14.41
N HIS A 203 -21.56 15.83 -15.66
CA HIS A 203 -20.68 16.77 -16.36
C HIS A 203 -20.84 18.19 -15.77
N TYR A 204 -19.77 18.99 -15.77
CA TYR A 204 -19.79 20.37 -15.26
C TYR A 204 -20.90 21.21 -15.93
N GLN A 205 -20.96 21.17 -17.27
CA GLN A 205 -21.95 21.95 -18.02
C GLN A 205 -23.39 21.57 -17.65
N SER A 206 -23.66 20.28 -17.42
CA SER A 206 -25.01 19.84 -17.01
C SER A 206 -25.43 20.39 -15.66
N LEU A 207 -24.48 20.63 -14.75
CA LEU A 207 -24.74 21.31 -13.47
C LEU A 207 -25.04 22.80 -13.67
N ILE A 208 -24.34 23.45 -14.61
CA ILE A 208 -24.61 24.84 -14.98
C ILE A 208 -26.01 24.95 -15.58
N ASP A 209 -26.36 24.09 -16.54
CA ASP A 209 -27.67 24.09 -17.21
C ASP A 209 -28.81 23.85 -16.21
N LEU A 210 -28.62 22.92 -15.27
CA LEU A 210 -29.57 22.67 -14.17
C LEU A 210 -29.81 23.95 -13.34
N LEU A 211 -28.73 24.63 -12.93
CA LEU A 211 -28.83 25.83 -12.11
C LEU A 211 -29.45 27.01 -12.89
N GLN A 212 -29.16 27.13 -14.19
CA GLN A 212 -29.82 28.11 -15.05
C GLN A 212 -31.31 27.82 -15.21
N GLY A 213 -31.70 26.55 -15.32
CA GLY A 213 -33.10 26.12 -15.32
C GLY A 213 -33.84 26.45 -14.00
N LEU A 214 -33.10 26.61 -12.91
CA LEU A 214 -33.61 27.08 -11.62
C LEU A 214 -33.59 28.61 -11.48
N GLY A 215 -33.21 29.35 -12.53
CA GLY A 215 -33.20 30.82 -12.56
C GLY A 215 -31.87 31.48 -12.18
N ALA A 216 -30.79 30.73 -12.00
CA ALA A 216 -29.47 31.31 -11.73
C ALA A 216 -28.85 31.92 -13.00
N SER A 217 -28.12 33.04 -12.85
CA SER A 217 -27.26 33.52 -13.94
C SER A 217 -26.06 32.58 -14.11
N ILE A 218 -25.46 32.57 -15.31
CA ILE A 218 -24.31 31.70 -15.60
C ILE A 218 -23.13 31.90 -14.64
N THR A 219 -22.89 33.15 -14.23
CA THR A 219 -21.85 33.51 -13.26
C THR A 219 -22.15 32.94 -11.87
N HIS A 220 -23.40 33.06 -11.39
CA HIS A 220 -23.79 32.51 -10.10
C HIS A 220 -23.83 30.98 -10.12
N ALA A 221 -24.26 30.36 -11.22
CA ALA A 221 -24.22 28.92 -11.40
C ALA A 221 -22.79 28.38 -11.31
N ALA A 222 -21.85 29.00 -12.03
CA ALA A 222 -20.43 28.62 -11.99
C ALA A 222 -19.83 28.82 -10.59
N LEU A 223 -20.14 29.93 -9.91
CA LEU A 223 -19.71 30.17 -8.53
C LEU A 223 -20.24 29.09 -7.58
N PHE A 224 -21.51 28.72 -7.72
CA PHE A 224 -22.12 27.69 -6.89
C PHE A 224 -21.45 26.32 -7.09
N VAL A 225 -21.26 25.89 -8.34
CA VAL A 225 -20.57 24.62 -8.64
C VAL A 225 -19.14 24.63 -8.10
N ASN A 226 -18.40 25.72 -8.30
CA ASN A 226 -17.03 25.85 -7.81
C ASN A 226 -16.96 25.82 -6.27
N ASN A 227 -17.98 26.35 -5.58
CA ASN A 227 -18.10 26.23 -4.13
C ASN A 227 -18.38 24.78 -3.68
N LEU A 228 -19.18 24.00 -4.42
CA LEU A 228 -19.38 22.58 -4.10
C LEU A 228 -18.07 21.79 -4.22
N ILE A 229 -17.23 22.13 -5.21
CA ILE A 229 -15.92 21.53 -5.42
C ILE A 229 -14.98 21.89 -4.26
N SER A 230 -14.87 23.18 -3.91
CA SER A 230 -13.97 23.64 -2.84
C SER A 230 -14.38 23.11 -1.46
N LEU A 231 -15.68 22.94 -1.22
CA LEU A 231 -16.21 22.33 0.00
C LEU A 231 -16.06 20.80 0.04
N GLY A 232 -15.63 20.15 -1.05
CA GLY A 232 -15.48 18.70 -1.12
C GLY A 232 -16.81 17.93 -1.15
N ILE A 233 -17.91 18.58 -1.52
CA ILE A 233 -19.23 17.94 -1.71
C ILE A 233 -19.24 17.16 -3.03
N ILE A 234 -18.56 17.70 -4.05
CA ILE A 234 -18.32 17.00 -5.30
C ILE A 234 -16.82 16.99 -5.60
N SER A 235 -16.34 15.94 -6.27
CA SER A 235 -14.93 15.79 -6.65
C SER A 235 -14.82 15.47 -8.13
N SER A 236 -13.78 16.01 -8.79
CA SER A 236 -13.54 15.76 -10.21
C SER A 236 -13.04 14.34 -10.46
N GLU A 237 -13.23 13.83 -11.68
CA GLU A 237 -12.64 12.57 -12.11
C GLU A 237 -11.10 12.58 -12.22
N LEU A 238 -10.45 13.74 -11.99
CA LEU A 238 -8.99 13.85 -11.89
C LEU A 238 -8.43 13.32 -10.56
N GLN A 239 -9.28 12.98 -9.59
CA GLN A 239 -8.84 12.46 -8.30
C GLN A 239 -7.95 11.22 -8.44
N PRO A 240 -6.93 11.05 -7.56
CA PRO A 240 -6.06 9.89 -7.60
C PRO A 240 -6.82 8.57 -7.46
N ASN A 241 -6.43 7.59 -8.27
CA ASN A 241 -6.87 6.22 -8.12
C ASN A 241 -5.70 5.34 -7.65
N VAL A 242 -5.92 4.58 -6.57
CA VAL A 242 -4.93 3.64 -6.02
C VAL A 242 -5.19 2.20 -6.46
N ILE A 243 -6.37 1.94 -7.04
CA ILE A 243 -6.75 0.62 -7.54
C ILE A 243 -7.05 0.72 -9.04
N GLY A 244 -6.63 -0.28 -9.80
CA GLY A 244 -6.94 -0.42 -11.24
C GLY A 244 -5.83 0.14 -12.14
N ARG A 245 -6.22 0.96 -13.12
CA ARG A 245 -5.30 1.57 -14.09
C ARG A 245 -4.30 2.48 -13.36
N GLY A 246 -3.04 2.54 -13.80
CA GLY A 246 -2.03 3.43 -13.22
C GLY A 246 -2.50 4.89 -13.17
N TYR A 247 -2.16 5.63 -12.12
CA TYR A 247 -2.65 7.00 -11.93
C TYR A 247 -2.27 7.94 -13.09
N LEU A 248 -1.03 7.85 -13.58
CA LEU A 248 -0.61 8.61 -14.77
C LEU A 248 -1.44 8.26 -16.01
N ASP A 249 -1.74 6.98 -16.24
CA ASP A 249 -2.52 6.54 -17.39
C ASP A 249 -3.99 6.95 -17.28
N SER A 250 -4.56 6.90 -16.08
CA SER A 250 -5.91 7.43 -15.79
C SER A 250 -5.97 8.93 -16.09
N LEU A 251 -4.97 9.69 -15.64
CA LEU A 251 -4.87 11.13 -15.92
C LEU A 251 -4.75 11.41 -17.42
N ILE A 252 -3.88 10.68 -18.13
CA ILE A 252 -3.72 10.83 -19.59
C ILE A 252 -5.05 10.54 -20.30
N THR A 253 -5.75 9.47 -19.92
CA THR A 253 -7.05 9.11 -20.52
C THR A 253 -8.07 10.24 -20.36
N THR A 254 -8.12 10.87 -19.18
CA THR A 254 -9.01 12.02 -18.96
C THR A 254 -8.59 13.21 -19.82
N LEU A 255 -7.29 13.52 -19.88
CA LEU A 255 -6.76 14.67 -20.64
C LEU A 255 -6.89 14.52 -22.16
N GLU A 256 -6.84 13.30 -22.71
CA GLU A 256 -7.16 13.03 -24.13
C GLU A 256 -8.56 13.55 -24.50
N ARG A 257 -9.51 13.49 -23.54
CA ARG A 257 -10.85 14.01 -23.73
C ARG A 257 -10.92 15.52 -23.56
N VAL A 258 -10.27 16.11 -22.55
CA VAL A 258 -10.54 17.51 -22.13
C VAL A 258 -9.46 18.53 -22.53
N ASP A 259 -8.21 18.13 -22.73
CA ASP A 259 -7.10 19.03 -23.06
C ASP A 259 -6.81 19.02 -24.57
N LYS A 260 -7.71 19.62 -25.35
CA LYS A 260 -7.64 19.60 -26.83
C LYS A 260 -6.42 20.33 -27.41
N GLU A 261 -5.91 21.33 -26.72
CA GLU A 261 -4.70 22.08 -27.11
C GLU A 261 -3.42 21.31 -26.74
N GLY A 262 -3.52 20.30 -25.87
CA GLY A 262 -2.41 19.46 -25.45
C GLY A 262 -1.39 20.14 -24.55
N ASN A 263 -1.81 21.17 -23.80
CA ASN A 263 -0.94 21.94 -22.91
C ASN A 263 -0.39 21.09 -21.74
N TYR A 264 -1.19 20.13 -21.27
CA TYR A 264 -0.86 19.19 -20.20
C TYR A 264 -0.71 17.75 -20.72
N LEU A 265 -1.50 17.37 -21.72
CA LEU A 265 -1.49 16.05 -22.32
C LEU A 265 -0.14 15.72 -22.97
N ASN A 266 0.39 16.60 -23.82
CA ASN A 266 1.64 16.33 -24.54
C ASN A 266 2.84 16.16 -23.59
N PRO A 267 3.02 17.00 -22.56
CA PRO A 267 4.01 16.75 -21.52
C PRO A 267 3.85 15.38 -20.85
N LEU A 268 2.64 15.01 -20.42
CA LEU A 268 2.42 13.75 -19.72
C LEU A 268 2.60 12.51 -20.61
N LEU A 269 2.24 12.59 -21.89
CA LEU A 269 2.54 11.56 -22.89
C LEU A 269 4.05 11.36 -23.07
N THR A 270 4.80 12.47 -23.08
CA THR A 270 6.27 12.45 -23.17
C THR A 270 6.88 11.81 -21.93
N ILE A 271 6.40 12.17 -20.74
CA ILE A 271 6.83 11.56 -19.47
C ILE A 271 6.57 10.06 -19.49
N ARG A 272 5.36 9.63 -19.89
CA ARG A 272 5.03 8.20 -20.02
C ARG A 272 6.03 7.49 -20.93
N LYS A 273 6.36 8.08 -22.09
CA LYS A 273 7.35 7.51 -23.01
C LYS A 273 8.73 7.36 -22.37
N TRP A 274 9.20 8.35 -21.62
CA TRP A 274 10.50 8.27 -20.93
C TRP A 274 10.52 7.22 -19.82
N LEU A 275 9.44 7.09 -19.04
CA LEU A 275 9.33 6.08 -17.98
C LEU A 275 9.41 4.64 -18.50
N HIS A 276 9.04 4.41 -19.77
CA HIS A 276 9.14 3.11 -20.45
C HIS A 276 10.36 2.96 -21.34
N SER A 277 11.26 3.96 -21.38
CA SER A 277 12.47 3.91 -22.20
C SER A 277 13.60 3.14 -21.52
N SER A 278 14.62 2.76 -22.28
CA SER A 278 15.85 2.13 -21.77
C SER A 278 16.95 3.14 -21.42
N GLN A 279 16.59 4.43 -21.29
CA GLN A 279 17.54 5.48 -20.88
C GLN A 279 17.88 5.36 -19.40
N SER A 280 18.95 6.00 -18.96
CA SER A 280 19.32 5.97 -17.55
C SER A 280 18.29 6.67 -16.66
N VAL A 281 18.15 6.22 -15.42
CA VAL A 281 17.21 6.81 -14.44
C VAL A 281 17.51 8.30 -14.21
N ILE A 282 18.80 8.68 -14.28
CA ILE A 282 19.28 10.05 -14.09
C ILE A 282 18.83 10.94 -15.25
N GLU A 283 19.00 10.49 -16.49
CA GLU A 283 18.56 11.21 -17.70
C GLU A 283 17.04 11.38 -17.73
N ILE A 284 16.31 10.29 -17.47
CA ILE A 284 14.84 10.29 -17.40
C ILE A 284 14.37 11.32 -16.36
N ARG A 285 14.92 11.28 -15.14
CA ARG A 285 14.57 12.25 -14.10
C ARG A 285 14.85 13.67 -14.57
N THR A 286 16.03 13.94 -15.10
CA THR A 286 16.44 15.29 -15.52
C THR A 286 15.53 15.84 -16.61
N ALA A 287 15.17 15.03 -17.60
CA ALA A 287 14.23 15.39 -18.66
C ALA A 287 12.83 15.70 -18.11
N ILE A 288 12.33 14.86 -17.19
CA ILE A 288 11.03 15.07 -16.54
C ILE A 288 11.03 16.38 -15.74
N LEU A 289 12.08 16.66 -14.96
CA LEU A 289 12.16 17.89 -14.16
C LEU A 289 12.10 19.14 -15.03
N LYS A 290 12.87 19.17 -16.12
CA LYS A 290 12.88 20.28 -17.07
C LYS A 290 11.52 20.50 -17.72
N LEU A 291 10.82 19.41 -18.04
CA LEU A 291 9.50 19.45 -18.67
C LEU A 291 8.40 19.90 -17.70
N LEU A 292 8.48 19.53 -16.42
CA LEU A 292 7.48 19.88 -15.40
C LEU A 292 7.69 21.27 -14.79
N GLN A 293 8.89 21.83 -14.85
CA GLN A 293 9.21 23.13 -14.25
C GLN A 293 8.26 24.27 -14.69
N PRO A 294 7.86 24.41 -15.97
CA PRO A 294 6.89 25.42 -16.38
C PRO A 294 5.46 25.13 -15.90
N LEU A 295 5.10 23.86 -15.72
CA LEU A 295 3.74 23.44 -15.34
C LEU A 295 3.48 23.61 -13.84
N ALA A 296 4.52 23.50 -13.03
CA ALA A 296 4.43 23.61 -11.59
C ALA A 296 5.79 24.01 -10.98
N PRO A 297 6.09 25.33 -10.95
CA PRO A 297 7.40 25.84 -10.56
C PRO A 297 7.75 25.60 -9.08
N ASP A 298 6.72 25.51 -8.21
CA ASP A 298 6.88 25.32 -6.76
C ASP A 298 7.00 23.83 -6.35
N LEU A 299 7.22 22.93 -7.31
CA LEU A 299 7.38 21.51 -7.04
C LEU A 299 8.70 21.22 -6.31
N ASP A 300 8.60 20.68 -5.10
CA ASP A 300 9.72 19.91 -4.52
C ASP A 300 9.94 18.64 -5.33
N MET A 301 11.03 18.66 -6.10
CA MET A 301 11.44 17.63 -7.04
C MET A 301 12.53 16.71 -6.50
N THR A 302 12.75 16.72 -5.17
CA THR A 302 13.77 15.88 -4.53
C THR A 302 13.49 14.41 -4.81
N ASN A 303 12.26 13.93 -4.57
CA ASN A 303 11.84 12.55 -4.82
C ASN A 303 10.77 12.50 -5.93
N SER A 304 11.21 12.64 -7.18
CA SER A 304 10.29 12.73 -8.33
C SER A 304 9.92 11.39 -8.96
N LEU A 305 10.77 10.37 -8.79
CA LEU A 305 10.61 9.06 -9.39
C LEU A 305 10.61 7.95 -8.35
N GLN A 306 9.97 6.87 -8.74
CA GLN A 306 9.98 5.60 -8.03
C GLN A 306 10.38 4.49 -8.98
N GLY A 307 10.89 3.42 -8.42
CA GLY A 307 11.34 2.26 -9.18
C GLY A 307 10.96 1.01 -8.42
N ASP A 308 10.40 0.07 -9.15
CA ASP A 308 10.24 -1.31 -8.72
C ASP A 308 11.14 -2.16 -9.64
N LEU A 309 11.85 -3.14 -9.07
CA LEU A 309 12.80 -3.99 -9.80
C LEU A 309 12.20 -5.38 -10.04
N LEU A 310 12.10 -5.77 -11.31
CA LEU A 310 11.83 -7.14 -11.71
C LEU A 310 13.17 -7.88 -11.84
N ILE A 311 13.35 -8.94 -11.05
CA ILE A 311 14.55 -9.76 -11.09
C ILE A 311 14.38 -10.82 -12.17
N GLY A 312 15.28 -10.81 -13.15
CA GLY A 312 15.27 -11.80 -14.21
C GLY A 312 15.76 -13.15 -13.67
N MET A 313 15.01 -14.22 -13.96
CA MET A 313 15.33 -15.58 -13.53
C MET A 313 15.31 -16.51 -14.74
N ASP A 314 16.34 -17.33 -14.91
CA ASP A 314 16.34 -18.43 -15.88
C ASP A 314 15.49 -19.60 -15.36
N GLU A 315 15.56 -19.85 -14.05
CA GLU A 315 14.72 -20.84 -13.35
C GLU A 315 14.21 -20.27 -12.03
N ASN A 316 12.92 -20.39 -11.74
CA ASN A 316 12.31 -19.92 -10.49
C ASN A 316 11.19 -20.86 -10.04
N ASN A 317 11.56 -22.07 -9.63
CA ASN A 317 10.63 -23.14 -9.32
C ASN A 317 10.90 -23.77 -7.95
N LEU A 318 9.83 -24.03 -7.19
CA LEU A 318 9.86 -24.86 -5.99
C LEU A 318 9.14 -26.18 -6.26
N SER A 319 9.52 -27.27 -5.59
CA SER A 319 8.81 -28.55 -5.71
C SER A 319 7.54 -28.54 -4.86
N ASP A 320 6.50 -29.22 -5.37
CA ASP A 320 5.28 -29.54 -4.62
C ASP A 320 5.57 -30.24 -3.27
N THR A 321 6.50 -31.19 -3.24
CA THR A 321 6.91 -31.92 -2.04
C THR A 321 7.44 -31.02 -0.93
N ALA A 322 8.25 -30.01 -1.28
CA ALA A 322 8.77 -29.05 -0.32
C ALA A 322 7.65 -28.14 0.22
N LEU A 323 6.70 -27.79 -0.65
CA LEU A 323 5.53 -27.00 -0.25
C LEU A 323 4.55 -27.78 0.62
N ASP A 324 4.29 -29.05 0.32
CA ASP A 324 3.42 -29.90 1.13
C ASP A 324 3.94 -30.02 2.55
N HIS A 325 5.26 -30.15 2.72
CA HIS A 325 5.87 -30.15 4.05
C HIS A 325 5.66 -28.83 4.80
N ILE A 326 5.81 -27.70 4.11
CA ILE A 326 5.57 -26.36 4.70
C ILE A 326 4.09 -26.18 5.05
N ARG A 327 3.17 -26.63 4.19
CA ARG A 327 1.72 -26.61 4.43
C ARG A 327 1.37 -27.38 5.70
N ASP A 328 1.89 -28.60 5.83
CA ASP A 328 1.59 -29.47 6.96
C ASP A 328 2.11 -28.85 8.26
N GLN A 329 3.32 -28.26 8.23
CA GLN A 329 3.85 -27.49 9.36
C GLN A 329 3.01 -26.26 9.70
N PHE A 330 2.49 -25.52 8.72
CA PHE A 330 1.57 -24.41 9.00
C PHE A 330 0.26 -24.90 9.61
N GLN A 331 -0.23 -26.06 9.18
CA GLN A 331 -1.41 -26.67 9.77
C GLN A 331 -1.17 -27.07 11.22
N ASP A 332 0.01 -27.60 11.55
CA ASP A 332 0.40 -27.92 12.92
C ASP A 332 0.45 -26.66 13.81
N LEU A 333 0.77 -25.50 13.25
CA LEU A 333 0.84 -24.22 13.98
C LEU A 333 -0.52 -23.55 14.20
N LEU A 334 -1.61 -24.06 13.62
CA LEU A 334 -2.95 -23.49 13.79
C LEU A 334 -3.37 -23.27 15.24
N PRO A 335 -3.10 -24.19 16.21
CA PRO A 335 -3.42 -23.96 17.62
C PRO A 335 -2.83 -22.66 18.19
N LEU A 336 -1.71 -22.19 17.64
CA LEU A 336 -1.05 -20.95 18.07
C LEU A 336 -1.72 -19.69 17.50
N CYS A 337 -2.47 -19.80 16.40
CA CYS A 337 -3.23 -18.69 15.85
C CYS A 337 -4.28 -18.22 16.86
N SER A 338 -4.30 -16.91 17.10
CA SER A 338 -5.30 -16.27 17.94
C SER A 338 -6.05 -15.22 17.13
N GLN A 339 -7.37 -15.16 17.32
CA GLN A 339 -8.17 -14.12 16.69
C GLN A 339 -7.77 -12.77 17.31
N ALA A 340 -7.45 -11.80 16.45
CA ALA A 340 -7.20 -10.45 16.91
C ALA A 340 -8.43 -9.91 17.65
N LYS A 341 -8.27 -9.52 18.92
CA LYS A 341 -9.33 -8.85 19.67
C LYS A 341 -9.49 -7.42 19.13
N LEU A 342 -10.53 -7.20 18.35
CA LEU A 342 -10.89 -5.90 17.83
C LEU A 342 -11.78 -5.19 18.85
N THR A 343 -11.18 -4.70 19.95
CA THR A 343 -11.92 -4.14 21.09
C THR A 343 -12.85 -2.99 20.72
N ASP A 344 -12.46 -2.13 19.77
CA ASP A 344 -13.31 -1.06 19.25
C ASP A 344 -14.49 -1.60 18.44
N PHE A 345 -14.26 -2.63 17.64
CA PHE A 345 -15.31 -3.28 16.87
C PHE A 345 -16.28 -4.07 17.75
N ASP A 346 -15.80 -4.77 18.78
CA ASP A 346 -16.65 -5.45 19.75
C ASP A 346 -17.53 -4.46 20.52
N ARG A 347 -16.96 -3.31 20.92
CA ARG A 347 -17.70 -2.20 21.54
C ARG A 347 -18.75 -1.63 20.58
N PHE A 348 -18.35 -1.36 19.34
CA PHE A 348 -19.26 -0.90 18.29
C PHE A 348 -20.42 -1.89 18.08
N ARG A 349 -20.13 -3.18 17.93
CA ARG A 349 -21.14 -4.23 17.75
C ARG A 349 -22.12 -4.27 18.91
N ALA A 350 -21.63 -4.23 20.14
CA ALA A 350 -22.50 -4.22 21.32
C ALA A 350 -23.40 -2.97 21.37
N ALA A 351 -22.83 -1.77 21.14
CA ALA A 351 -23.59 -0.52 21.09
C ALA A 351 -24.61 -0.50 19.93
N PHE A 352 -24.23 -1.06 18.78
CA PHE A 352 -25.09 -1.18 17.60
C PHE A 352 -26.31 -2.04 17.92
N SER A 353 -26.11 -3.24 18.48
CA SER A 353 -27.21 -4.13 18.86
C SER A 353 -28.14 -3.51 19.90
N VAL A 354 -27.61 -2.76 20.87
CA VAL A 354 -28.44 -2.08 21.88
C VAL A 354 -29.28 -0.95 21.27
N LYS A 355 -28.71 -0.15 20.37
CA LYS A 355 -29.41 1.03 19.82
C LYS A 355 -30.35 0.71 18.66
N TYR A 356 -29.97 -0.25 17.82
CA TYR A 356 -30.66 -0.52 16.55
C TYR A 356 -31.31 -1.89 16.49
N GLU A 357 -31.03 -2.80 17.43
CA GLU A 357 -31.57 -4.16 17.46
C GLU A 357 -31.37 -4.84 16.09
N ASP A 358 -32.45 -5.36 15.48
CA ASP A 358 -32.43 -6.05 14.19
C ASP A 358 -32.55 -5.11 12.98
N ARG A 359 -32.46 -3.79 13.18
CA ARG A 359 -32.62 -2.82 12.08
C ARG A 359 -31.38 -2.74 11.20
N MET A 360 -31.60 -2.74 9.89
CA MET A 360 -30.60 -2.31 8.92
C MET A 360 -30.47 -0.78 8.93
N VAL A 361 -29.25 -0.28 9.15
CA VAL A 361 -28.94 1.15 9.26
C VAL A 361 -27.80 1.49 8.29
N PRO A 362 -27.85 2.62 7.56
CA PRO A 362 -26.73 3.06 6.74
C PRO A 362 -25.43 3.19 7.53
N LEU A 363 -24.33 2.70 6.97
CA LEU A 363 -23.03 2.70 7.65
C LEU A 363 -22.60 4.13 8.05
N THR A 364 -22.80 5.12 7.18
CA THR A 364 -22.49 6.53 7.47
C THR A 364 -23.27 7.08 8.66
N THR A 365 -24.53 6.66 8.83
CA THR A 365 -25.36 7.03 9.98
C THR A 365 -24.89 6.34 11.26
N ALA A 366 -24.55 5.05 11.19
CA ALA A 366 -24.08 4.31 12.36
C ALA A 366 -22.72 4.84 12.86
N LEU A 367 -21.83 5.22 11.95
CA LEU A 367 -20.51 5.78 12.26
C LEU A 367 -20.55 7.25 12.70
N ASP A 368 -21.66 7.97 12.48
CA ASP A 368 -21.78 9.36 12.91
C ASP A 368 -21.82 9.45 14.44
N PRO A 369 -21.01 10.32 15.06
CA PRO A 369 -20.99 10.48 16.51
C PRO A 369 -22.21 11.23 17.11
N ASP A 370 -22.93 12.06 16.35
CA ASP A 370 -24.10 12.79 16.88
C ASP A 370 -25.37 11.94 16.86
N ILE A 371 -25.63 11.31 15.71
CA ILE A 371 -26.89 10.58 15.47
C ILE A 371 -26.71 9.07 15.57
N GLY A 372 -25.47 8.60 15.41
CA GLY A 372 -25.07 7.20 15.40
C GLY A 372 -24.54 6.71 16.73
N ILE A 373 -23.53 5.84 16.67
CA ILE A 373 -22.80 5.33 17.84
C ILE A 373 -21.31 5.69 17.79
N GLY A 374 -20.84 6.31 16.70
CA GLY A 374 -19.41 6.56 16.48
C GLY A 374 -18.59 5.27 16.32
N TYR A 375 -17.28 5.37 16.09
CA TYR A 375 -16.36 4.23 16.03
C TYR A 375 -14.97 4.57 16.56
N GLY A 376 -14.40 3.73 17.42
CA GLY A 376 -13.05 3.91 17.97
C GLY A 376 -12.87 5.20 18.79
N ARG A 377 -11.63 5.72 18.87
CA ARG A 377 -11.33 7.00 19.53
C ARG A 377 -11.74 8.16 18.63
N GLN A 378 -12.68 8.99 19.10
CA GLN A 378 -13.26 10.12 18.38
C GLN A 378 -12.43 11.42 18.49
N GLU A 379 -11.15 11.34 18.85
CA GLU A 379 -10.26 12.51 18.97
C GLU A 379 -10.13 13.20 17.60
N GLY A 380 -10.61 14.45 17.49
CA GLY A 380 -10.54 15.27 16.28
C GLY A 380 -11.66 15.08 15.25
N VAL A 381 -12.68 14.23 15.52
CA VAL A 381 -13.84 14.07 14.62
C VAL A 381 -14.71 15.34 14.60
N TYR A 382 -14.75 16.04 15.74
CA TYR A 382 -15.21 17.42 15.84
C TYR A 382 -14.05 18.34 16.22
N ASN A 383 -13.96 19.50 15.56
CA ASN A 383 -13.17 20.63 16.03
C ASN A 383 -13.91 21.40 17.15
N ILE A 384 -14.68 20.67 17.95
CA ILE A 384 -15.35 21.16 19.15
C ILE A 384 -14.66 20.41 20.28
N THR A 385 -13.50 20.93 20.70
CA THR A 385 -13.10 20.76 22.08
C THR A 385 -14.26 21.28 22.91
N ASP A 386 -14.92 20.41 23.66
CA ASP A 386 -15.94 20.83 24.62
C ASP A 386 -15.22 21.77 25.61
N GLU A 387 -15.38 23.09 25.45
CA GLU A 387 -14.61 24.12 26.19
C GLU A 387 -14.81 24.02 27.71
N ILE A 388 -15.86 23.30 28.14
CA ILE A 388 -16.20 23.04 29.55
C ILE A 388 -15.46 21.81 30.10
N LEU A 389 -15.14 20.82 29.26
CA LEU A 389 -14.56 19.53 29.67
C LEU A 389 -13.13 19.30 29.15
N GLY A 390 -12.50 20.33 28.54
CA GLY A 390 -11.21 20.23 27.86
C GLY A 390 -10.04 19.68 28.68
N GLU A 391 -10.15 19.67 30.01
CA GLU A 391 -9.14 19.09 30.92
C GLU A 391 -9.56 17.76 31.57
N VAL A 392 -10.81 17.32 31.37
CA VAL A 392 -11.25 15.99 31.81
C VAL A 392 -10.73 15.00 30.78
N ASN A 393 -9.46 14.64 30.90
CA ASN A 393 -8.91 13.45 30.23
C ASN A 393 -9.94 12.34 30.41
N ASN A 394 -10.53 11.88 29.29
CA ASN A 394 -11.49 10.77 29.28
C ASN A 394 -11.01 9.72 30.26
N ILE A 395 -11.66 9.63 31.42
CA ILE A 395 -11.40 8.60 32.42
C ILE A 395 -11.87 7.34 31.74
N THR A 396 -10.96 6.76 30.96
CA THR A 396 -11.15 5.43 30.44
C THR A 396 -11.26 4.60 31.71
N PRO A 397 -12.35 3.86 31.95
CA PRO A 397 -12.30 2.83 32.97
C PRO A 397 -11.00 2.08 32.67
N ALA A 398 -10.13 1.93 33.67
CA ALA A 398 -9.01 1.02 33.55
C ALA A 398 -9.64 -0.34 33.29
N GLY A 399 -9.89 -0.65 32.02
CA GLY A 399 -10.45 -1.90 31.60
C GLY A 399 -9.52 -2.92 32.21
N GLU A 400 -10.09 -3.83 33.00
CA GLU A 400 -9.33 -4.91 33.60
C GLU A 400 -8.35 -5.39 32.54
N LYS A 401 -7.05 -5.34 32.85
CA LYS A 401 -6.06 -6.02 32.03
C LYS A 401 -6.45 -7.49 32.11
N LYS A 402 -7.33 -7.93 31.20
CA LYS A 402 -7.53 -9.33 30.93
C LYS A 402 -6.19 -9.78 30.42
N TYR A 403 -5.44 -10.40 31.32
CA TYR A 403 -4.18 -11.04 31.02
C TYR A 403 -4.38 -11.91 29.76
N GLY A 404 -3.35 -11.95 28.91
CA GLY A 404 -3.38 -12.72 27.67
C GLY A 404 -3.73 -14.18 27.93
N ASP A 405 -3.89 -14.95 26.85
CA ASP A 405 -4.18 -16.38 26.95
C ASP A 405 -3.15 -17.09 27.86
N HIS A 406 -3.57 -17.39 29.09
CA HIS A 406 -2.71 -17.86 30.16
C HIS A 406 -1.96 -19.12 29.75
N HIS A 407 -2.60 -20.00 28.99
CA HIS A 407 -2.02 -21.26 28.55
C HIS A 407 -0.89 -21.12 27.54
N TYR A 408 -0.99 -20.16 26.62
CA TYR A 408 0.12 -19.86 25.72
C TYR A 408 1.30 -19.27 26.50
N GLN A 409 1.03 -18.40 27.48
CA GLN A 409 2.07 -17.83 28.34
C GLN A 409 2.75 -18.92 29.18
N ASP A 410 1.98 -19.86 29.72
CA ASP A 410 2.49 -21.01 30.48
C ASP A 410 3.43 -21.86 29.61
N LEU A 411 3.04 -22.19 28.37
CA LEU A 411 3.91 -22.93 27.45
C LEU A 411 5.20 -22.18 27.14
N VAL A 412 5.12 -20.87 26.88
CA VAL A 412 6.30 -20.04 26.62
C VAL A 412 7.25 -20.04 27.82
N ILE A 413 6.71 -19.90 29.04
CA ILE A 413 7.50 -19.94 30.27
C ILE A 413 8.13 -21.32 30.47
N GLU A 414 7.37 -22.40 30.29
CA GLU A 414 7.86 -23.78 30.42
C GLU A 414 9.04 -24.04 29.47
N LYS A 415 8.87 -23.74 28.18
CA LYS A 415 9.91 -23.93 27.16
C LYS A 415 11.13 -23.03 27.39
N PHE A 416 10.92 -21.80 27.86
CA PHE A 416 12.01 -20.90 28.21
C PHE A 416 12.83 -21.45 29.39
N VAL A 417 12.16 -21.89 30.45
CA VAL A 417 12.84 -22.48 31.63
C VAL A 417 13.58 -23.78 31.25
N GLU A 418 12.97 -24.64 30.43
CA GLU A 418 13.62 -25.84 29.90
C GLU A 418 14.88 -25.49 29.09
N SER A 419 14.79 -24.50 28.21
CA SER A 419 15.92 -24.04 27.39
C SER A 419 17.06 -23.49 28.24
N VAL A 420 16.75 -22.69 29.26
CA VAL A 420 17.76 -22.12 30.17
C VAL A 420 18.44 -23.22 30.99
N LYS A 421 17.65 -24.15 31.55
CA LYS A 421 18.17 -25.26 32.37
C LYS A 421 19.11 -26.17 31.57
N ASN A 422 18.76 -26.46 30.32
CA ASN A 422 19.51 -27.38 29.46
C ASN A 422 20.51 -26.68 28.53
N GLN A 423 20.63 -25.34 28.61
CA GLN A 423 21.49 -24.52 27.75
C GLN A 423 21.21 -24.72 26.25
N PHE A 424 19.95 -24.93 25.89
CA PHE A 424 19.56 -25.07 24.49
C PHE A 424 19.63 -23.71 23.77
N THR A 425 20.12 -23.73 22.53
CA THR A 425 20.15 -22.59 21.62
C THR A 425 18.91 -22.49 20.74
N GLU A 426 18.04 -23.50 20.79
CA GLU A 426 16.80 -23.61 20.02
C GLU A 426 15.69 -24.21 20.90
N ILE A 427 14.48 -23.65 20.80
CA ILE A 427 13.28 -24.22 21.42
C ILE A 427 12.54 -25.02 20.36
N ARG A 428 12.40 -26.34 20.60
CA ARG A 428 11.65 -27.23 19.74
C ARG A 428 10.22 -27.40 20.25
N LEU A 429 9.25 -27.00 19.44
CA LEU A 429 7.84 -27.30 19.67
C LEU A 429 7.53 -28.72 19.18
N THR A 430 6.76 -29.46 19.98
CA THR A 430 6.32 -30.82 19.69
C THR A 430 4.81 -30.87 19.47
N SER A 431 4.31 -31.91 18.84
CA SER A 431 2.86 -32.11 18.68
C SER A 431 2.11 -32.11 20.02
N LYS A 432 2.73 -32.62 21.10
CA LYS A 432 2.14 -32.60 22.45
C LYS A 432 1.91 -31.18 22.97
N ASP A 433 2.86 -30.27 22.70
CA ASP A 433 2.76 -28.86 23.10
C ASP A 433 1.60 -28.17 22.36
N LEU A 434 1.48 -28.46 21.06
CA LEU A 434 0.44 -27.90 20.19
C LEU A 434 -0.95 -28.47 20.53
N ASP A 435 -1.05 -29.77 20.78
CA ASP A 435 -2.28 -30.45 21.21
C ASP A 435 -2.80 -29.93 22.55
N HIS A 436 -1.89 -29.56 23.47
CA HIS A 436 -2.25 -28.96 24.75
C HIS A 436 -3.01 -27.64 24.54
N ILE A 437 -2.44 -26.76 23.70
CA ILE A 437 -3.06 -25.48 23.35
C ILE A 437 -4.38 -25.70 22.59
N ALA A 438 -4.39 -26.64 21.64
CA ALA A 438 -5.57 -26.96 20.84
C ALA A 438 -6.77 -27.44 21.67
N LYS A 439 -6.53 -28.17 22.77
CA LYS A 439 -7.61 -28.62 23.68
C LYS A 439 -8.25 -27.47 24.46
N GLN A 440 -7.47 -26.44 24.78
CA GLN A 440 -7.92 -25.32 25.60
C GLN A 440 -8.54 -24.21 24.76
N ARG A 441 -7.93 -23.90 23.61
CA ARG A 441 -8.52 -23.03 22.61
C ARG A 441 -9.52 -23.86 21.82
N LYS A 442 -10.82 -23.71 22.10
CA LYS A 442 -11.91 -24.23 21.25
C LYS A 442 -11.90 -23.54 19.88
N GLN A 443 -10.82 -23.69 19.11
CA GLN A 443 -10.69 -23.14 17.77
C GLN A 443 -11.78 -23.76 16.91
N THR A 444 -12.61 -22.89 16.34
CA THR A 444 -13.61 -23.30 15.36
C THR A 444 -13.07 -23.00 13.97
N VAL A 445 -13.53 -23.73 12.96
CA VAL A 445 -13.15 -23.52 11.55
C VAL A 445 -13.30 -22.05 11.11
N ASN A 446 -14.15 -21.29 11.79
CA ASN A 446 -14.41 -19.86 11.55
C ASN A 446 -13.30 -18.89 12.00
N THR A 447 -12.18 -19.37 12.53
CA THR A 447 -11.06 -18.51 12.97
C THR A 447 -10.01 -18.23 11.89
N ILE A 448 -10.09 -18.91 10.74
CA ILE A 448 -9.13 -18.77 9.63
C ILE A 448 -9.82 -18.00 8.50
N PRO A 449 -9.18 -16.97 7.91
CA PRO A 449 -9.72 -16.30 6.73
C PRO A 449 -9.83 -17.28 5.55
N SER A 450 -10.70 -16.99 4.58
CA SER A 450 -10.85 -17.77 3.33
C SER A 450 -9.54 -17.98 2.58
N SER A 451 -8.62 -17.02 2.72
CA SER A 451 -7.26 -17.06 2.19
C SER A 451 -6.36 -16.16 3.02
N CYS A 452 -5.06 -16.44 3.00
CA CYS A 452 -4.04 -15.65 3.66
C CYS A 452 -2.72 -15.76 2.88
N TYR A 453 -1.74 -14.94 3.24
CA TYR A 453 -0.37 -15.07 2.75
C TYR A 453 0.55 -15.58 3.86
N ALA A 454 1.66 -16.19 3.46
CA ALA A 454 2.81 -16.47 4.33
C ALA A 454 4.05 -15.80 3.75
N ILE A 455 4.87 -15.21 4.61
CA ILE A 455 6.16 -14.60 4.27
C ILE A 455 7.23 -15.21 5.17
N GLY A 456 8.33 -15.59 4.54
CA GLY A 456 9.48 -16.15 5.24
C GLY A 456 10.71 -16.20 4.35
N ASN A 457 11.79 -16.74 4.91
CA ASN A 457 13.03 -17.00 4.19
C ASN A 457 13.15 -18.49 3.94
N LEU A 458 13.46 -18.86 2.70
CA LEU A 458 13.80 -20.23 2.35
C LEU A 458 15.30 -20.43 2.55
N LEU A 459 15.66 -21.35 3.44
CA LEU A 459 17.02 -21.65 3.83
C LEU A 459 17.38 -23.07 3.40
N ARG A 460 18.64 -23.28 3.03
CA ARG A 460 19.19 -24.61 2.77
C ARG A 460 20.39 -24.80 3.69
N SER A 461 20.42 -25.90 4.43
CA SER A 461 21.60 -26.25 5.22
C SER A 461 22.73 -26.66 4.30
N SER A 462 23.97 -26.33 4.65
CA SER A 462 25.16 -26.83 3.94
C SER A 462 25.34 -28.35 4.08
N CYS A 463 24.78 -28.94 5.13
CA CYS A 463 24.97 -30.35 5.49
C CYS A 463 23.78 -31.25 5.12
N GLN A 464 22.62 -30.69 4.76
CA GLN A 464 21.40 -31.44 4.43
C GLN A 464 20.76 -30.87 3.16
N GLU A 465 20.20 -31.74 2.30
CA GLU A 465 19.46 -31.32 1.11
C GLU A 465 18.10 -30.67 1.44
N ASN A 466 17.60 -30.83 2.67
CA ASN A 466 16.28 -30.35 3.07
C ASN A 466 16.24 -28.81 3.17
N LEU A 467 15.17 -28.24 2.64
CA LEU A 467 14.86 -26.82 2.75
C LEU A 467 14.16 -26.54 4.08
N PHE A 468 14.50 -25.42 4.70
CA PHE A 468 13.87 -24.90 5.90
C PHE A 468 13.17 -23.59 5.58
N PHE A 469 11.95 -23.42 6.08
CA PHE A 469 11.21 -22.18 5.92
C PHE A 469 11.20 -21.41 7.25
N ASN A 470 11.98 -20.34 7.31
CA ASN A 470 11.96 -19.41 8.43
C ASN A 470 10.75 -18.47 8.27
N LEU A 471 9.63 -18.82 8.90
CA LEU A 471 8.39 -18.06 8.88
C LEU A 471 8.56 -16.72 9.62
N VAL A 472 8.37 -15.61 8.89
CA VAL A 472 8.36 -14.26 9.46
C VAL A 472 6.94 -13.86 9.86
N THR A 473 5.96 -14.10 8.99
CA THR A 473 4.56 -13.74 9.25
C THR A 473 3.63 -14.59 8.39
N ILE A 474 2.50 -15.00 8.94
CA ILE A 474 1.36 -15.57 8.23
C ILE A 474 0.11 -14.79 8.62
N GLY A 475 -0.75 -14.47 7.66
CA GLY A 475 -1.98 -13.72 7.92
C GLY A 475 -2.48 -12.95 6.71
N GLY A 476 -3.28 -11.92 6.97
CA GLY A 476 -3.97 -11.15 5.93
C GLY A 476 -5.41 -11.61 5.72
N SER A 477 -6.17 -10.79 4.99
CA SER A 477 -7.56 -11.08 4.60
C SER A 477 -7.66 -11.63 3.18
N SER A 478 -6.55 -11.64 2.44
CA SER A 478 -6.44 -12.18 1.09
C SER A 478 -5.01 -12.66 0.82
N SER A 479 -4.88 -13.68 -0.02
CA SER A 479 -3.59 -14.13 -0.56
C SER A 479 -2.83 -13.02 -1.29
N GLY A 480 -3.54 -12.05 -1.87
CA GLY A 480 -2.97 -10.98 -2.68
C GLY A 480 -2.44 -9.75 -1.92
N ASN A 481 -2.74 -9.59 -0.61
CA ASN A 481 -2.57 -8.31 0.10
C ASN A 481 -1.19 -7.64 -0.06
N LEU A 482 -0.10 -8.42 -0.05
CA LEU A 482 1.27 -7.89 -0.08
C LEU A 482 1.96 -8.01 -1.43
N ILE A 483 1.39 -8.77 -2.36
CA ILE A 483 1.98 -9.06 -3.66
C ILE A 483 1.26 -8.35 -4.80
N SER A 484 0.01 -7.91 -4.60
CA SER A 484 -0.79 -7.18 -5.59
C SER A 484 -0.11 -5.91 -6.09
N ARG A 485 0.65 -5.20 -5.22
CA ARG A 485 1.41 -4.02 -5.63
C ARG A 485 2.46 -4.27 -6.71
N PHE A 486 2.89 -5.50 -6.89
CA PHE A 486 3.89 -5.90 -7.89
C PHE A 486 3.26 -6.47 -9.17
N ALA A 487 1.94 -6.61 -9.24
CA ALA A 487 1.24 -7.16 -10.42
C ALA A 487 1.49 -6.39 -11.71
N HIS A 488 1.85 -5.10 -11.61
CA HIS A 488 2.21 -4.26 -12.76
C HIS A 488 3.57 -4.62 -13.38
N LEU A 489 4.41 -5.40 -12.69
CA LEU A 489 5.72 -5.84 -13.19
C LEU A 489 5.62 -7.10 -14.06
N ASP A 490 4.60 -7.93 -13.84
CA ASP A 490 4.49 -9.25 -14.46
C ASP A 490 3.02 -9.58 -14.70
N GLU A 491 2.65 -9.74 -15.98
CA GLU A 491 1.30 -10.08 -16.41
C GLU A 491 0.84 -11.44 -15.86
N LYS A 492 1.74 -12.41 -15.71
CA LYS A 492 1.42 -13.73 -15.14
C LYS A 492 0.99 -13.61 -13.69
N LEU A 493 1.72 -12.80 -12.91
CA LEU A 493 1.36 -12.50 -11.51
C LEU A 493 -0.01 -11.82 -11.45
N ASN A 494 -0.27 -10.84 -12.32
CA ASN A 494 -1.56 -10.15 -12.37
C ASN A 494 -2.73 -11.12 -12.65
N ASN A 495 -2.56 -12.04 -13.61
CA ASN A 495 -3.59 -13.02 -13.95
C ASN A 495 -3.83 -14.01 -12.82
N LYS A 496 -2.78 -14.54 -12.18
CA LYS A 496 -2.88 -15.43 -11.03
C LYS A 496 -3.56 -14.76 -9.81
N LEU A 497 -3.31 -13.47 -9.60
CA LEU A 497 -3.99 -12.71 -8.55
C LEU A 497 -5.49 -12.57 -8.79
N LYS A 498 -5.91 -12.40 -10.06
CA LYS A 498 -7.32 -12.38 -10.42
C LYS A 498 -7.97 -13.75 -10.21
N GLU A 499 -7.31 -14.84 -10.62
CA GLU A 499 -7.77 -16.21 -10.38
C GLU A 499 -7.96 -16.49 -8.86
N SER A 500 -6.99 -16.09 -8.04
CA SER A 500 -7.08 -16.21 -6.58
C SER A 500 -8.23 -15.39 -6.01
N ALA A 501 -8.42 -14.16 -6.49
CA ALA A 501 -9.53 -13.32 -6.07
C ALA A 501 -10.89 -13.91 -6.46
N ASP A 502 -11.02 -14.48 -7.66
CA ASP A 502 -12.25 -15.15 -8.09
C ASP A 502 -12.55 -16.39 -7.22
N THR A 503 -11.53 -17.17 -6.89
CA THR A 503 -11.64 -18.33 -5.99
C THR A 503 -12.10 -17.91 -4.60
N GLU A 504 -11.52 -16.82 -4.07
CA GLU A 504 -11.93 -16.24 -2.79
C GLU A 504 -13.40 -15.77 -2.82
N GLN A 505 -13.88 -15.20 -3.94
CA GLN A 505 -15.27 -14.76 -4.11
C GLN A 505 -16.26 -15.93 -4.17
N GLN A 506 -15.88 -17.07 -4.76
CA GLN A 506 -16.73 -18.26 -4.82
C GLN A 506 -17.05 -18.84 -3.43
N GLN A 507 -16.19 -18.60 -2.43
CA GLN A 507 -16.45 -19.01 -1.04
C GLN A 507 -17.54 -18.17 -0.34
N PHE A 508 -17.94 -17.04 -0.93
CA PHE A 508 -18.96 -16.14 -0.40
C PHE A 508 -20.07 -15.90 -1.43
N PRO A 509 -20.90 -16.90 -1.75
CA PRO A 509 -21.92 -16.78 -2.81
C PRO A 509 -23.02 -15.74 -2.50
N ASN A 510 -23.25 -15.45 -1.22
CA ASN A 510 -24.27 -14.52 -0.74
C ASN A 510 -23.69 -13.15 -0.35
N ALA A 511 -22.43 -12.86 -0.66
CA ALA A 511 -21.79 -11.59 -0.35
C ALA A 511 -20.91 -11.11 -1.49
N ILE A 512 -20.68 -9.79 -1.55
CA ILE A 512 -19.76 -9.19 -2.51
C ILE A 512 -18.47 -8.84 -1.76
N LEU A 513 -17.34 -9.38 -2.22
CA LEU A 513 -16.04 -8.98 -1.72
C LEU A 513 -15.60 -7.72 -2.47
N ALA A 514 -15.38 -6.63 -1.74
CA ALA A 514 -15.00 -5.33 -2.28
C ALA A 514 -13.68 -4.83 -1.70
N GLU A 515 -12.98 -3.97 -2.45
CA GLU A 515 -11.75 -3.31 -2.01
C GLU A 515 -12.01 -1.85 -1.62
N ILE A 516 -11.47 -1.42 -0.49
CA ILE A 516 -11.56 -0.03 -0.06
C ILE A 516 -10.49 0.79 -0.78
N CYS A 517 -10.89 1.53 -1.81
CA CYS A 517 -10.03 2.46 -2.52
C CYS A 517 -9.92 3.77 -1.73
N HIS A 518 -8.86 3.91 -0.93
CA HIS A 518 -8.60 5.12 -0.15
C HIS A 518 -7.20 5.68 -0.44
N TYR A 519 -7.13 6.96 -0.80
CA TYR A 519 -5.88 7.67 -1.02
C TYR A 519 -5.37 8.31 0.29
N PRO A 520 -4.26 7.80 0.87
CA PRO A 520 -3.75 8.29 2.16
C PRO A 520 -3.04 9.65 2.01
N ASP A 521 -2.82 10.33 3.13
CA ASP A 521 -2.22 11.67 3.18
C ASP A 521 -0.71 11.74 2.93
N ASN A 522 -0.03 10.59 2.82
CA ASN A 522 1.42 10.49 2.75
C ASN A 522 1.89 9.77 1.48
N ASN A 523 3.21 9.63 1.33
CA ASN A 523 3.89 8.74 0.37
C ASN A 523 3.39 7.28 0.38
N ALA A 524 2.46 6.90 1.26
CA ALA A 524 1.77 5.62 1.21
C ALA A 524 0.97 5.40 -0.09
N GLY A 525 0.60 6.46 -0.83
CA GLY A 525 0.02 6.31 -2.19
C GLY A 525 0.91 5.50 -3.13
N ASN A 526 2.23 5.58 -2.93
CA ASN A 526 3.23 4.83 -3.68
C ASN A 526 3.29 3.32 -3.35
N ILE A 527 2.67 2.90 -2.24
CA ILE A 527 2.72 1.52 -1.72
C ILE A 527 1.38 0.80 -1.91
N ILE A 528 0.29 1.56 -1.98
CA ILE A 528 -1.09 1.03 -2.03
C ILE A 528 -1.55 0.74 -3.47
N TYR A 529 -0.80 1.20 -4.47
CA TYR A 529 -1.13 0.94 -5.86
C TYR A 529 -1.21 -0.56 -6.16
N GLY A 530 -2.34 -1.01 -6.72
CA GLY A 530 -2.55 -2.38 -7.16
C GLY A 530 -3.61 -2.50 -8.27
N PRO A 531 -3.68 -3.63 -8.98
CA PRO A 531 -4.73 -3.90 -9.94
C PRO A 531 -6.09 -4.00 -9.24
N ALA A 532 -7.17 -3.74 -9.97
CA ALA A 532 -8.51 -4.06 -9.49
C ALA A 532 -8.70 -5.57 -9.52
N LEU A 533 -8.69 -6.20 -8.34
CA LEU A 533 -8.86 -7.66 -8.20
C LEU A 533 -10.30 -8.04 -7.87
N ARG A 534 -11.09 -7.10 -7.35
CA ARG A 534 -12.50 -7.31 -6.99
C ARG A 534 -13.42 -6.53 -7.91
N LYS A 535 -14.68 -6.99 -7.98
CA LYS A 535 -15.76 -6.21 -8.61
C LYS A 535 -16.10 -5.05 -7.68
N GLY A 536 -16.02 -3.83 -8.23
CA GLY A 536 -16.37 -2.58 -7.54
C GLY A 536 -17.81 -2.18 -7.72
#